data_AF-R5MRH5-F1
#
_entry.id   AF-R5MRH5-F1
#
_cell.length_a   1.000
_cell.length_b   1.000
_cell.length_c   1.000
_cell.angle_alpha   90.00
_cell.angle_beta   90.00
_cell.angle_gamma   90.00
#
_symmetry.space_group_name_H-M   'P 1'
#
loop_
_entity.id
_entity.type
_entity.pdbx_description
1 polymer ?
#
loop_
_entity_poly.entity_id
_entity_poly.type
_entity_poly.pdbx_seq_one_letter_code
_entity_poly.pdbx_strand_id
1 'polypeptide(L)' 'MQNDNIDEIIDGIKSQKSKKGAEKFLKNKLSPEQSKKLSDVLSDENALKNLLSSDRAKELFKKLGGKDAE' A
#
# COMPACT_ATOMS: atom_id res chain seq x y z
N MET A 1 11.68 -3.35 -16.12
CA MET A 1 10.21 -3.50 -16.17
C MET A 1 9.75 -3.95 -14.79
N GLN A 2 9.25 -3.04 -13.95
CA GLN A 2 8.74 -3.34 -12.60
C GLN A 2 7.71 -2.30 -12.12
N ASN A 3 7.16 -1.47 -13.02
CA ASN A 3 6.10 -0.51 -12.69
C ASN A 3 4.69 -1.05 -12.96
N ASP A 4 4.57 -2.20 -13.64
CA ASP A 4 3.28 -2.74 -14.10
C ASP A 4 2.43 -3.38 -12.98
N ASN A 5 3.03 -3.69 -11.81
CA ASN A 5 2.31 -4.34 -10.70
C ASN A 5 1.60 -3.37 -9.74
N ILE A 6 1.99 -2.09 -9.69
CA ILE A 6 1.44 -1.16 -8.68
C ILE A 6 0.00 -0.82 -9.01
N ASP A 7 -0.30 -0.53 -10.28
CA ASP A 7 -1.67 -0.18 -10.68
C ASP A 7 -2.62 -1.39 -10.55
N GLU A 8 -2.17 -2.62 -10.85
CA GLU A 8 -2.95 -3.85 -10.60
C GLU A 8 -3.20 -4.08 -9.09
N ILE A 9 -2.21 -3.80 -8.24
CA ILE A 9 -2.39 -3.89 -6.77
C ILE A 9 -3.35 -2.81 -6.28
N ILE A 10 -3.26 -1.58 -6.80
CA ILE A 10 -4.16 -0.47 -6.44
C ILE A 10 -5.59 -0.80 -6.86
N ASP A 11 -5.81 -1.28 -8.09
CA ASP A 11 -7.13 -1.69 -8.56
C ASP A 11 -7.66 -2.89 -7.78
N GLY A 12 -6.80 -3.86 -7.47
CA GLY A 12 -7.12 -5.00 -6.62
C GLY A 12 -7.54 -4.59 -5.20
N ILE A 13 -6.91 -3.57 -4.61
CA ILE A 13 -7.29 -2.99 -3.32
C ILE A 13 -8.60 -2.21 -3.43
N LYS A 14 -8.76 -1.35 -4.45
CA LYS A 14 -10.00 -0.59 -4.70
C LYS A 14 -11.20 -1.50 -4.96
N SER A 15 -10.99 -2.66 -5.58
CA SER A 15 -12.04 -3.65 -5.81
C SER A 15 -12.44 -4.38 -4.53
N GLN A 16 -11.64 -4.33 -3.45
CA GLN A 16 -12.01 -4.89 -2.16
C GLN A 16 -12.98 -3.94 -1.44
N LYS A 17 -14.22 -4.38 -1.30
CA LYS A 17 -15.29 -3.63 -0.60
C LYS A 17 -15.11 -3.53 0.93
N SER A 18 -14.04 -4.11 1.49
CA SER A 18 -13.81 -4.13 2.94
C SER A 18 -12.32 -4.09 3.28
N LYS A 19 -12.00 -3.48 4.42
CA LYS A 19 -10.63 -3.45 4.97
C LYS A 19 -10.03 -4.85 5.12
N LYS A 20 -10.80 -5.82 5.62
CA LYS A 20 -10.35 -7.22 5.74
C LYS A 20 -10.06 -7.87 4.37
N GLY A 21 -10.84 -7.56 3.35
CA GLY A 21 -10.61 -8.04 1.98
C GLY A 21 -9.31 -7.48 1.40
N ALA A 22 -9.08 -6.16 1.55
CA ALA A 22 -7.86 -5.49 1.12
C ALA A 22 -6.62 -6.07 1.81
N GLU A 23 -6.72 -6.31 3.11
CA GLU A 23 -5.63 -6.88 3.91
C GLU A 23 -5.29 -8.31 3.50
N LYS A 24 -6.31 -9.14 3.21
CA LYS A 24 -6.11 -10.51 2.72
C LYS A 24 -5.51 -10.52 1.31
N PHE A 25 -5.96 -9.62 0.43
CA PHE A 25 -5.42 -9.47 -0.92
C PHE A 25 -3.95 -9.06 -0.89
N LEU A 26 -3.61 -8.07 -0.07
CA LEU A 26 -2.23 -7.64 0.15
C LEU A 26 -1.35 -8.77 0.68
N LYS A 27 -1.80 -9.51 1.70
CA LYS A 27 -1.05 -10.67 2.25
C LYS A 27 -0.84 -11.80 1.25
N ASN A 28 -1.73 -11.98 0.28
CA ASN A 28 -1.58 -12.98 -0.77
C ASN A 28 -0.65 -12.53 -1.91
N LYS A 29 -0.57 -11.22 -2.19
CA LYS A 29 0.33 -10.66 -3.20
C LYS A 29 1.73 -10.39 -2.65
N LEU A 30 1.86 -10.14 -1.34
CA LEU A 30 3.13 -9.95 -0.66
C LEU A 30 3.73 -11.30 -0.27
N SER A 31 5.03 -11.45 -0.48
CA SER A 31 5.76 -12.58 0.09
C SER A 31 5.76 -12.52 1.64
N PRO A 32 5.98 -13.64 2.35
CA PRO A 32 6.09 -13.65 3.81
C PRO A 32 7.12 -12.66 4.34
N GLU A 33 8.24 -12.51 3.62
CA GLU A 33 9.31 -11.60 3.98
C GLU A 33 8.92 -10.13 3.81
N GLN A 34 8.18 -9.80 2.73
CA GLN A 34 7.63 -8.46 2.52
C GLN A 34 6.52 -8.13 3.52
N SER A 35 5.66 -9.10 3.85
CA SER A 35 4.62 -8.95 4.87
C SER A 35 5.22 -8.68 6.25
N LYS A 36 6.32 -9.37 6.60
CA LYS A 36 7.03 -9.13 7.85
C LYS A 36 7.62 -7.71 7.90
N LYS A 37 8.33 -7.28 6.84
CA LYS A 37 8.87 -5.92 6.73
C LYS A 37 7.76 -4.85 6.81
N LEU A 38 6.62 -5.10 6.18
CA LEU A 38 5.47 -4.20 6.28
C LEU A 38 4.95 -4.11 7.72
N SER A 39 4.80 -5.24 8.41
CA SER A 39 4.38 -5.27 9.81
C SER A 39 5.36 -4.55 10.74
N ASP A 40 6.67 -4.73 10.54
CA ASP A 40 7.71 -4.04 11.31
C ASP A 40 7.59 -2.51 11.12
N VAL A 41 7.44 -2.05 9.88
CA VAL A 41 7.29 -0.62 9.57
C VAL A 41 5.96 -0.05 10.08
N LEU A 42 4.87 -0.81 10.03
CA LEU A 42 3.57 -0.38 10.56
C LEU A 42 3.53 -0.33 12.10
N SER A 43 4.37 -1.13 12.76
CA SER A 43 4.48 -1.17 14.22
C SER A 43 5.41 -0.10 14.78
N ASP A 44 6.29 0.46 13.94
CA ASP A 44 7.19 1.56 14.28
C ASP A 44 6.66 2.89 13.71
N GLU A 45 6.19 3.76 14.59
CA GLU A 45 5.62 5.06 14.23
C GLU A 45 6.62 5.95 13.46
N ASN A 46 7.91 5.88 13.78
CA ASN A 46 8.94 6.67 13.10
C ASN A 46 9.25 6.11 11.71
N ALA A 47 9.36 4.79 11.59
CA ALA A 47 9.53 4.13 10.30
C ALA A 47 8.33 4.40 9.38
N LEU A 48 7.12 4.34 9.94
CA LEU A 48 5.89 4.68 9.23
C LEU A 48 5.89 6.15 8.78
N LYS A 49 6.20 7.09 9.67
CA LYS A 49 6.28 8.52 9.33
C LYS A 49 7.29 8.79 8.22
N ASN A 50 8.47 8.16 8.27
CA ASN A 50 9.48 8.29 7.22
C ASN A 50 9.03 7.69 5.89
N LEU A 51 8.37 6.53 5.92
CA LEU A 51 7.80 5.89 4.74
C LEU A 51 6.72 6.78 4.10
N LEU A 52 5.77 7.27 4.89
CA LEU A 52 4.68 8.15 4.45
C LEU A 52 5.21 9.51 3.92
N SER A 53 6.35 9.97 4.44
CA SER A 53 6.99 11.21 4.00
C SER A 53 7.72 11.08 2.66
N SER A 54 7.96 9.85 2.18
CA SER A 54 8.61 9.61 0.89
C SER A 54 7.72 10.05 -0.28
N ASP A 55 8.33 10.56 -1.35
CA ASP A 55 7.58 10.99 -2.55
C ASP A 55 6.81 9.84 -3.18
N ARG A 56 7.39 8.63 -3.16
CA ARG A 56 6.73 7.42 -3.66
C ARG A 56 5.47 7.07 -2.88
N ALA A 57 5.47 7.21 -1.55
CA ALA A 57 4.26 7.00 -0.76
C ALA A 57 3.20 8.06 -1.07
N LYS A 58 3.59 9.34 -1.17
CA LYS A 58 2.67 10.43 -1.55
C LYS A 58 2.02 10.19 -2.91
N GLU A 59 2.78 9.74 -3.91
CA GLU A 59 2.24 9.38 -5.23
C GLU A 59 1.30 8.17 -5.15
N LEU A 60 1.64 7.15 -4.37
CA LEU A 60 0.76 6.00 -4.13
C LEU A 60 -0.54 6.39 -3.44
N PHE A 61 -0.51 7.27 -2.44
CA PHE A 61 -1.72 7.79 -1.78
C PHE A 61 -2.58 8.60 -2.73
N LYS A 62 -1.97 9.43 -3.59
CA LYS A 62 -2.71 10.16 -4.63
C LYS A 62 -3.39 9.21 -5.62
N LYS A 63 -2.72 8.13 -6.03
CA LYS A 63 -3.30 7.10 -6.91
C LYS A 63 -4.39 6.26 -6.22
N LEU A 64 -4.23 5.95 -4.93
CA LEU A 64 -5.19 5.19 -4.12
C LEU A 64 -6.44 6.01 -3.78
N GLY A 65 -6.27 7.28 -3.44
CA GLY A 65 -7.31 8.23 -3.04
C GLY A 65 -7.77 9.14 -4.17
N GLY A 66 -8.02 8.60 -5.36
CA GLY A 66 -8.34 9.39 -6.55
C GLY A 66 -9.70 10.10 -6.49
N LYS A 67 -9.73 11.31 -5.91
CA LYS A 67 -10.25 12.56 -6.51
C LYS A 67 -10.11 13.69 -5.48
N ASP A 68 -9.32 14.68 -5.86
CA ASP A 68 -9.36 16.06 -5.40
C ASP A 68 -9.34 16.25 -3.88
N ALA A 69 -8.12 16.36 -3.33
CA ALA A 69 -7.93 17.35 -2.28
C ALA A 69 -8.05 18.72 -2.96
N GLU A 70 -9.28 19.20 -3.11
CA GLU A 70 -9.59 20.62 -3.29
C GLU A 70 -9.41 21.36 -1.96
#